data_AF-A0A7S1GMB1-F1
#
_entry.id   AF-A0A7S1GMB1-F1
#
_cell.length_a   1.000
_cell.length_b   1.000
_cell.length_c   1.000
_cell.angle_alpha   90.00
_cell.angle_beta   90.00
_cell.angle_gamma   90.00
#
_symmetry.space_group_name_H-M   'P 1'
#
loop_
_entity.id
_entity.type
_entity.pdbx_description
1 polymer ?
#
loop_
_entity_poly.entity_id
_entity_poly.type
_entity_poly.pdbx_seq_one_letter_code
_entity_poly.pdbx_strand_id
1 'polypeptide(L)'
;MRLVVLLGLCLMLSEAFTPLFASKRHSQVKLSAEPLRIGLFGGGTVGGGVVEIVNQKKDYFEAMTGKSLVFSKICVRDPDKPRDFEVPEGCSIVTDYDDILNDDDIDLVVEVMGGTTIAKTVVYSALKKGKNVVTAN
;
A
#
# COMPACT_ATOMS: atom_id res chain seq x y z
N MET A 1 5.36 -12.08 5.09
CA MET A 1 4.71 -12.01 3.77
C MET A 1 3.24 -12.39 3.89
N ARG A 2 2.33 -11.42 3.75
CA ARG A 2 0.87 -11.64 3.72
C ARG A 2 0.33 -10.96 2.45
N LEU A 3 -0.47 -11.69 1.66
CA LEU A 3 -1.24 -11.15 0.55
C LEU A 3 -2.64 -10.85 1.08
N VAL A 4 -3.05 -9.58 1.07
CA VAL A 4 -4.41 -9.18 1.46
C VAL A 4 -5.13 -8.68 0.22
N VAL A 5 -6.07 -9.47 -0.29
CA VAL A 5 -6.95 -9.08 -1.40
C VAL A 5 -7.98 -8.10 -0.85
N LEU A 6 -8.20 -6.97 -1.53
CA LEU A 6 -8.98 -5.81 -1.08
C LEU A 6 -10.48 -6.07 -0.81
N LEU A 7 -10.95 -7.32 -0.82
CA LEU A 7 -12.30 -7.65 -0.33
C LEU A 7 -12.48 -7.30 1.17
N GLY A 8 -11.40 -7.09 1.91
CA GLY A 8 -11.45 -6.71 3.33
C GLY A 8 -11.62 -5.21 3.62
N LEU A 9 -11.33 -4.30 2.67
CA LEU A 9 -11.38 -2.86 2.98
C LEU A 9 -12.78 -2.27 2.84
N CYS A 10 -13.65 -2.89 2.04
CA CYS A 10 -15.05 -2.50 1.89
C CYS A 10 -15.93 -2.94 3.09
N LEU A 11 -15.53 -4.00 3.81
CA LEU A 11 -16.28 -4.55 4.95
C LEU A 11 -15.89 -3.94 6.31
N MET A 12 -14.90 -3.05 6.37
CA MET A 12 -14.54 -2.33 7.62
C MET A 12 -15.33 -1.03 7.84
N LEU A 13 -16.44 -0.83 7.12
CA LEU A 13 -17.37 0.29 7.33
C LEU A 13 -18.70 -0.12 8.00
N SER A 14 -18.82 -1.34 8.52
CA SER A 14 -19.93 -1.74 9.39
C SER A 14 -19.39 -2.25 10.73
N GLU A 15 -19.85 -1.66 11.84
CA GLU A 15 -19.47 -1.98 13.22
C GLU A 15 -19.83 -3.39 13.69
N ALA A 16 -19.24 -4.44 13.12
CA ALA A 16 -19.44 -5.78 13.60
C ALA A 16 -18.31 -6.73 13.18
N PHE A 17 -17.08 -6.58 13.73
CA PHE A 17 -16.19 -7.72 13.96
C PHE A 17 -14.96 -7.39 14.82
N THR A 18 -15.18 -7.19 16.12
CA THR A 18 -14.16 -7.39 17.17
C THR A 18 -14.81 -8.36 18.15
N PRO A 19 -14.42 -9.66 18.23
CA PRO A 19 -13.04 -10.10 18.39
C PRO A 19 -12.73 -11.49 17.77
N LEU A 20 -11.90 -11.58 16.72
CA LEU A 20 -11.34 -12.89 16.29
C LEU A 20 -9.90 -12.82 15.74
N PHE A 21 -9.13 -11.81 16.14
CA PHE A 21 -7.68 -11.77 15.90
C PHE A 21 -6.89 -11.67 17.21
N ALA A 22 -7.45 -12.18 18.29
CA ALA A 22 -6.80 -12.31 19.59
C ALA A 22 -6.23 -13.72 19.82
N SER A 23 -5.62 -14.38 18.83
CA SER A 23 -4.78 -15.55 19.10
C SER A 23 -3.99 -16.01 17.88
N LYS A 24 -2.76 -15.51 17.73
CA LYS A 24 -1.55 -16.33 17.46
C LYS A 24 -0.31 -15.45 17.48
N ARG A 25 0.43 -15.60 18.57
CA ARG A 25 1.82 -15.17 18.74
C ARG A 25 2.67 -15.75 17.60
N HIS A 26 3.11 -14.92 16.67
CA HIS A 26 4.28 -15.18 15.84
C HIS A 26 5.17 -13.94 15.86
N SER A 27 6.35 -14.13 16.48
CA SER A 27 7.52 -13.24 16.58
C SER A 27 7.23 -11.80 17.03
N GLN A 28 7.77 -11.43 18.20
CA GLN A 28 7.87 -10.06 18.68
C GLN A 28 8.17 -9.09 17.53
N VAL A 29 7.17 -8.32 17.13
CA VAL A 29 7.38 -7.18 16.23
C VAL A 29 8.18 -6.18 17.06
N LYS A 30 9.44 -5.98 16.66
CA LYS A 30 10.27 -4.87 17.13
C LYS A 30 9.40 -3.61 16.99
N LEU A 31 9.02 -2.98 18.10
CA LEU A 31 8.40 -1.65 18.11
C LEU A 31 9.48 -0.66 17.68
N SER A 32 9.80 -0.65 16.40
CA SER A 32 10.56 0.41 15.75
C SER A 32 9.56 1.49 15.39
N ALA A 33 9.79 2.71 15.88
CA ALA A 33 9.05 3.92 15.54
C ALA A 33 9.18 4.34 14.05
N GLU A 34 9.77 3.48 13.22
CA GLU A 34 9.98 3.69 11.80
C GLU A 34 8.64 3.62 11.04
N PRO A 35 8.37 4.59 10.15
CA PRO A 35 7.16 4.61 9.33
C PRO A 35 7.08 3.34 8.45
N LEU A 36 5.87 2.87 8.19
CA LEU A 36 5.63 1.85 7.17
C LEU A 36 5.61 2.52 5.79
N ARG A 37 6.57 2.16 4.94
CA ARG A 37 6.74 2.79 3.62
C ARG A 37 5.98 2.03 2.53
N ILE A 38 5.23 2.80 1.74
CA ILE A 38 4.30 2.30 0.73
C ILE A 38 4.80 2.65 -0.67
N GLY A 39 4.88 1.62 -1.53
CA GLY A 39 4.99 1.76 -2.97
C GLY A 39 3.63 1.53 -3.62
N LEU A 40 3.13 2.48 -4.40
CA LEU A 40 1.83 2.39 -5.06
C LEU A 40 2.02 2.15 -6.56
N PHE A 41 1.45 1.06 -7.07
CA PHE A 41 1.34 0.81 -8.49
C PHE A 41 -0.05 1.25 -8.97
N GLY A 42 -0.10 2.35 -9.71
CA GLY A 42 -1.33 2.92 -10.25
C GLY A 42 -1.75 4.20 -9.53
N GLY A 43 -1.76 5.31 -10.26
CA GLY A 43 -2.23 6.63 -9.80
C GLY A 43 -3.50 7.11 -10.52
N GLY A 44 -4.43 6.19 -10.81
CA GLY A 44 -5.76 6.52 -11.34
C GLY A 44 -6.76 6.82 -10.22
N THR A 45 -8.07 6.72 -10.50
CA THR A 45 -9.14 6.99 -9.53
C THR A 45 -8.99 6.22 -8.21
N VAL A 46 -8.74 4.90 -8.29
CA VAL A 46 -8.58 4.06 -7.09
C VAL A 46 -7.30 4.44 -6.34
N GLY A 47 -6.17 4.56 -7.05
CA GLY A 47 -4.89 4.94 -6.45
C GLY A 47 -4.92 6.30 -5.76
N GLY A 48 -5.53 7.30 -6.40
CA GLY A 48 -5.74 8.62 -5.81
C GLY A 48 -6.60 8.58 -4.55
N GLY A 49 -7.73 7.84 -4.59
CA GLY A 49 -8.55 7.63 -3.40
C GLY A 49 -7.80 6.95 -2.24
N VAL A 50 -6.91 5.99 -2.55
CA VAL A 50 -6.05 5.37 -1.51
C VAL A 50 -5.11 6.41 -0.89
N VAL A 51 -4.45 7.23 -1.71
CA VAL A 51 -3.56 8.30 -1.24
C VAL A 51 -4.31 9.28 -0.35
N GLU A 52 -5.47 9.75 -0.80
CA GLU A 52 -6.31 10.70 -0.06
C GLU A 52 -6.77 10.14 1.29
N ILE A 53 -7.32 8.92 1.31
CA ILE A 53 -7.83 8.30 2.55
C ILE A 53 -6.72 8.12 3.57
N VAL A 54 -5.56 7.63 3.13
CA VAL A 54 -4.40 7.45 4.03
C VAL A 54 -3.90 8.80 4.53
N ASN A 55 -3.86 9.83 3.68
CA ASN A 55 -3.41 11.17 4.07
C ASN A 55 -4.39 11.88 5.02
N GLN A 56 -5.70 11.73 4.79
CA GLN A 56 -6.75 12.33 5.62
C GLN A 56 -6.93 11.62 6.97
N LYS A 57 -6.64 10.33 7.04
CA LYS A 57 -6.85 9.49 8.23
C LYS A 57 -5.54 9.00 8.86
N LYS A 58 -4.44 9.75 8.75
CA LYS A 58 -3.12 9.37 9.29
C LYS A 58 -3.21 8.96 10.76
N ASP A 59 -3.79 9.79 11.61
CA ASP A 59 -3.91 9.55 13.06
C ASP A 59 -4.68 8.27 13.37
N TYR A 60 -5.72 7.97 12.58
CA TYR A 60 -6.51 6.75 12.74
C TYR A 60 -5.68 5.50 12.40
N PHE A 61 -4.95 5.53 11.29
CA PHE A 61 -4.10 4.40 10.90
C PHE A 61 -2.91 4.24 11.84
N GLU A 62 -2.35 5.34 12.34
CA GLU A 62 -1.27 5.30 13.32
C GLU A 62 -1.75 4.72 14.65
N ALA A 63 -2.91 5.15 15.15
CA ALA A 63 -3.51 4.57 16.35
C ALA A 63 -3.84 3.08 16.20
N MET A 64 -4.28 2.65 15.01
CA MET A 64 -4.62 1.25 14.73
C MET A 64 -3.39 0.35 14.57
N THR A 65 -2.36 0.83 13.86
CA THR A 65 -1.21 0.02 13.44
C THR A 65 0.03 0.21 14.32
N GLY A 66 0.05 1.27 15.13
CA GLY A 66 1.22 1.70 15.89
C GLY A 66 2.34 2.29 15.02
N LYS A 67 2.06 2.59 13.74
CA LYS A 67 3.03 3.13 12.77
C LYS A 67 2.38 4.17 11.86
N SER A 68 3.12 5.20 11.49
CA SER A 68 2.71 6.10 10.43
C SER A 68 2.84 5.43 9.06
N LEU A 69 1.89 5.71 8.17
CA LEU A 69 1.88 5.21 6.79
C LEU A 69 2.40 6.31 5.86
N VAL A 70 3.45 6.03 5.09
CA VAL A 70 4.10 7.02 4.23
C VAL A 70 4.24 6.48 2.81
N PHE A 71 3.73 7.20 1.81
CA PHE A 71 3.99 6.88 0.40
C PHE A 71 5.39 7.34 0.02
N SER A 72 6.21 6.42 -0.49
CA SER A 72 7.56 6.73 -0.98
C SER A 72 7.58 6.91 -2.49
N LYS A 73 6.86 6.05 -3.23
CA LYS A 73 6.86 6.05 -4.69
C LYS A 73 5.48 5.69 -5.23
N ILE A 74 5.03 6.40 -6.25
CA ILE A 74 3.82 6.07 -7.02
C ILE A 74 4.23 5.81 -8.47
N CYS A 75 4.10 4.58 -8.93
CA CYS A 75 4.37 4.17 -10.29
C CYS A 75 3.14 4.39 -11.17
N VAL A 76 3.33 5.15 -12.25
CA VAL A 76 2.30 5.53 -13.23
C VAL A 76 2.79 5.25 -14.64
N ARG A 77 1.86 5.05 -15.58
CA ARG A 77 2.24 4.87 -16.99
C ARG A 77 2.68 6.17 -17.66
N ASP A 78 2.00 7.26 -17.33
CA ASP A 78 2.18 8.57 -17.94
C ASP A 78 2.35 9.59 -16.80
N PRO A 79 3.54 10.20 -16.63
CA PRO A 79 3.81 11.18 -15.58
C PRO A 79 3.08 12.50 -15.82
N ASP A 80 2.90 12.91 -17.08
CA ASP A 80 2.33 14.20 -17.48
C ASP A 80 0.80 14.21 -17.44
N LYS A 81 0.18 13.03 -17.37
CA LYS A 81 -1.27 12.91 -17.18
C LYS A 81 -1.72 13.64 -15.89
N PRO A 82 -2.70 14.56 -15.97
CA PRO A 82 -3.29 15.20 -14.80
C PRO A 82 -3.87 14.18 -13.82
N ARG A 83 -3.75 14.49 -12.53
CA ARG A 83 -4.25 13.65 -11.43
C ARG A 83 -5.11 14.49 -10.52
N ASP A 84 -6.18 13.89 -10.02
CA ASP A 84 -7.15 14.55 -9.15
C ASP A 84 -6.77 14.48 -7.66
N PHE A 85 -5.56 14.03 -7.33
CA PHE A 85 -5.05 13.91 -5.97
C PHE A 85 -3.68 14.59 -5.83
N GLU A 86 -3.40 15.05 -4.62
CA GLU A 86 -2.10 15.61 -4.27
C GLU A 86 -1.07 14.52 -3.98
N VAL A 87 0.09 14.60 -4.62
CA VAL A 87 1.21 13.70 -4.33
C VAL A 87 1.76 14.05 -2.95
N PRO A 88 1.86 13.09 -2.00
CA PRO A 88 2.35 13.38 -0.66
C PRO A 88 3.77 13.92 -0.67
N GLU A 89 4.09 14.78 0.31
CA GLU A 89 5.46 15.29 0.48
C GLU A 89 6.46 14.13 0.62
N GLY A 90 7.60 14.23 -0.09
CA GLY A 90 8.63 13.19 -0.10
C GLY A 90 8.29 11.96 -0.96
N CYS A 91 7.11 11.91 -1.58
CA CYS A 91 6.74 10.84 -2.52
C CYS A 91 7.16 11.18 -3.96
N SER A 92 7.82 10.24 -4.63
CA SER A 92 8.23 10.40 -6.04
C SER A 92 7.24 9.74 -7.00
N ILE A 93 6.95 10.40 -8.12
CA ILE A 93 6.29 9.76 -9.27
C ILE A 93 7.35 9.06 -10.11
N VAL A 94 7.13 7.79 -10.40
CA VAL A 94 8.03 6.96 -11.21
C VAL A 94 7.27 6.28 -12.34
N THR A 95 7.97 5.84 -13.38
CA THR A 95 7.37 5.11 -14.51
C THR A 95 7.90 3.70 -14.65
N ASP A 96 9.03 3.39 -14.01
CA ASP A 96 9.57 2.03 -13.94
C ASP A 96 8.99 1.30 -12.71
N TYR A 97 8.58 0.05 -12.90
CA TYR A 97 8.13 -0.80 -11.80
C TYR A 97 9.28 -1.16 -10.87
N ASP A 98 10.48 -1.30 -11.43
CA ASP A 98 11.67 -1.69 -10.69
C ASP A 98 12.14 -0.63 -9.68
N ASP A 99 11.76 0.64 -9.88
CA ASP A 99 11.98 1.71 -8.91
C ASP A 99 11.28 1.44 -7.58
N ILE A 100 10.15 0.72 -7.58
CA ILE A 100 9.44 0.30 -6.37
C ILE A 100 9.89 -1.09 -5.93
N LEU A 101 10.03 -2.02 -6.89
CA LEU A 101 10.32 -3.40 -6.56
C LEU A 101 11.72 -3.57 -5.95
N ASN A 102 12.73 -2.82 -6.41
CA ASN A 102 14.11 -2.91 -5.90
C ASN A 102 14.42 -1.97 -4.72
N ASP A 103 13.44 -1.17 -4.28
CA ASP A 103 13.66 -0.25 -3.17
C ASP A 103 13.51 -0.98 -1.83
N ASP A 104 14.62 -1.27 -1.16
CA ASP A 104 14.63 -1.99 0.11
C ASP A 104 13.94 -1.24 1.25
N ASP A 105 13.76 0.08 1.12
CA ASP A 105 13.04 0.88 2.11
C ASP A 105 11.51 0.69 2.00
N ILE A 106 10.99 0.14 0.89
CA ILE A 106 9.54 -0.09 0.72
C ILE A 106 9.10 -1.40 1.37
N ASP A 107 8.29 -1.31 2.43
CA ASP A 107 7.76 -2.44 3.19
C ASP A 107 6.51 -3.09 2.55
N LEU A 108 5.66 -2.24 1.97
CA LEU A 108 4.33 -2.58 1.49
C LEU A 108 4.14 -2.05 0.07
N VAL A 109 3.67 -2.91 -0.83
CA VAL A 109 3.20 -2.47 -2.15
C VAL A 109 1.68 -2.58 -2.24
N VAL A 110 1.09 -1.57 -2.87
CA VAL A 110 -0.34 -1.52 -3.20
C VAL A 110 -0.46 -1.55 -4.71
N GLU A 111 -1.21 -2.50 -5.26
CA GLU A 111 -1.41 -2.65 -6.69
C GLU A 111 -2.87 -2.36 -7.09
N VAL A 112 -3.05 -1.32 -7.92
CA VAL A 112 -4.33 -0.81 -8.41
C VAL A 112 -4.21 -0.29 -9.86
N MET A 113 -3.33 -0.87 -10.68
CA MET A 113 -3.09 -0.43 -12.07
C MET A 113 -4.17 -0.89 -13.04
N GLY A 114 -4.87 -1.97 -12.71
CA GLY A 114 -5.80 -2.65 -13.61
C GLY A 114 -5.09 -3.49 -14.69
N GLY A 115 -5.85 -4.39 -15.33
CA GLY A 115 -5.32 -5.39 -16.26
C GLY A 115 -4.62 -6.55 -15.53
N THR A 116 -4.56 -7.73 -16.14
CA THR A 116 -4.16 -8.96 -15.42
C THR A 116 -2.70 -9.33 -15.58
N THR A 117 -2.12 -9.14 -16.78
CA THR A 117 -0.76 -9.62 -17.09
C THR A 117 0.32 -8.88 -16.31
N ILE A 118 0.33 -7.54 -16.36
CA ILE A 118 1.36 -6.72 -15.69
C ILE A 118 1.15 -6.74 -14.17
N ALA A 119 -0.10 -6.62 -13.71
CA ALA A 119 -0.43 -6.68 -12.29
C ALA A 119 0.07 -7.99 -11.65
N LYS A 120 -0.16 -9.13 -12.31
CA LYS A 120 0.39 -10.42 -11.87
C LYS A 120 1.92 -10.38 -11.76
N THR A 121 2.62 -9.91 -12.80
CA THR A 121 4.09 -9.84 -12.79
C THR A 121 4.62 -9.00 -11.62
N VAL A 122 4.02 -7.83 -11.38
CA VAL A 122 4.44 -6.91 -10.31
C VAL A 122 4.15 -7.50 -8.93
N VAL A 123 2.96 -8.04 -8.71
CA VAL A 123 2.57 -8.69 -7.44
C VAL A 123 3.49 -9.86 -7.12
N TYR A 124 3.72 -10.76 -8.07
CA TYR A 124 4.60 -11.91 -7.86
C TYR A 124 6.05 -11.47 -7.60
N SER A 125 6.53 -10.43 -8.28
CA SER A 125 7.88 -9.91 -8.07
C SER A 125 8.04 -9.27 -6.68
N ALA A 126 7.05 -8.51 -6.22
CA ALA A 126 7.04 -7.93 -4.88
C ALA A 126 7.04 -9.00 -3.79
N LEU A 127 6.22 -10.05 -3.94
CA LEU A 127 6.20 -11.19 -3.03
C LEU A 127 7.56 -11.91 -3.02
N LYS A 128 8.18 -12.17 -4.18
CA LYS A 128 9.51 -12.78 -4.23
C LYS A 128 10.59 -11.95 -3.52
N LYS A 129 10.44 -10.63 -3.51
CA LYS A 129 11.31 -9.69 -2.80
C LYS A 129 10.91 -9.48 -1.33
N GLY A 130 9.98 -10.27 -0.80
CA GLY A 130 9.59 -10.26 0.61
C GLY A 130 8.68 -9.09 1.01
N LYS A 131 8.24 -8.26 0.06
CA LYS A 131 7.37 -7.12 0.31
C LYS A 131 5.95 -7.60 0.62
N ASN A 132 5.25 -6.89 1.50
CA ASN A 132 3.82 -7.14 1.71
C ASN A 132 3.04 -6.63 0.50
N VAL A 133 1.93 -7.29 0.14
CA VAL A 133 1.15 -6.92 -1.04
C VAL A 133 -0.32 -6.77 -0.69
N VAL A 134 -0.89 -5.64 -1.13
CA VAL A 134 -2.33 -5.38 -1.20
C VAL A 134 -2.69 -5.15 -2.66
N THR A 135 -3.73 -5.82 -3.15
CA THR A 135 -4.19 -5.66 -4.55
C THR A 135 -5.71 -5.60 -4.63
N ALA A 136 -6.22 -4.82 -5.58
CA ALA A 136 -7.63 -4.75 -5.95
C ALA A 136 -7.99 -5.58 -7.20
N ASN A 137 -7.07 -6.45 -7.66
CA ASN A 137 -7.21 -7.30 -8.85
C ASN A 137 -7.48 -8.76 -8.48
#